data_AF-A0A928JA37-F1
#
_entry.id   AF-A0A928JA37-F1
#
_cell.length_a   1.000
_cell.length_b   1.000
_cell.length_c   1.000
_cell.angle_alpha   90.00
_cell.angle_beta   90.00
_cell.angle_gamma   90.00
#
_symmetry.space_group_name_H-M   'P 1'
#
loop_
_entity.id
_entity.type
_entity.pdbx_description
1 polymer ?
#
loop_
_entity_poly.entity_id
_entity_poly.type
_entity_poly.pdbx_seq_one_letter_code
_entity_poly.pdbx_strand_id
1 'polypeptide(L)' 'MSELCVRELYLEREKFLLSEFAFPSSSSAGREHPCPPCPNRTDFQRDRDRIIHSKSFRRLMRKTQVFLSPLDEH' A
#
# COMPACT_ATOMS: atom_id res chain seq x y z
N MET A 1 -28.30 -12.72 1.14
CA MET A 1 -26.87 -12.79 1.46
C MET A 1 -26.18 -11.72 0.63
N SER A 2 -25.69 -10.65 1.24
CA SER A 2 -25.02 -9.58 0.49
C SER A 2 -23.72 -10.12 -0.10
N GLU A 3 -23.51 -9.93 -1.40
CA GLU A 3 -22.20 -10.17 -2.01
C GLU A 3 -21.17 -9.29 -1.32
N LEU A 4 -20.14 -9.91 -0.72
CA LEU A 4 -19.04 -9.16 -0.14
C LEU A 4 -18.30 -8.42 -1.28
N CYS A 5 -17.96 -7.16 -1.05
CA CYS A 5 -17.13 -6.44 -1.99
C CYS A 5 -15.67 -6.97 -1.95
N VAL A 6 -14.89 -6.70 -2.99
CA VAL A 6 -13.51 -7.19 -3.10
C VAL A 6 -12.64 -6.73 -1.94
N ARG A 7 -12.83 -5.51 -1.43
CA ARG A 7 -12.14 -5.01 -0.22
C ARG A 7 -12.44 -5.88 0.99
N GLU A 8 -13.71 -6.19 1.24
CA GLU A 8 -14.13 -7.03 2.38
C GLU A 8 -13.52 -8.43 2.29
N LEU A 9 -13.47 -9.02 1.08
CA LEU A 9 -12.80 -10.30 0.87
C LEU A 9 -11.31 -10.27 1.26
N TYR A 10 -10.59 -9.19 0.92
CA TYR A 10 -9.20 -9.04 1.34
C TYR A 10 -9.05 -8.90 2.86
N LEU A 11 -9.92 -8.12 3.50
CA LEU A 11 -9.90 -7.94 4.96
C LEU A 11 -10.19 -9.25 5.69
N GLU A 12 -11.15 -10.04 5.24
CA GLU A 12 -11.42 -11.37 5.81
C GLU A 12 -10.23 -12.30 5.62
N ARG A 13 -9.62 -12.32 4.44
CA ARG A 13 -8.41 -13.13 4.19
C ARG A 13 -7.26 -12.76 5.13
N GLU A 14 -7.04 -11.47 5.36
CA GLU A 14 -5.99 -11.02 6.29
C GLU A 14 -6.16 -11.61 7.69
N LYS A 15 -7.39 -11.72 8.21
CA LYS A 15 -7.65 -12.29 9.54
C LYS A 15 -7.17 -13.74 9.70
N PHE A 16 -7.22 -14.53 8.63
CA PHE A 16 -6.83 -15.95 8.66
C PHE A 16 -5.38 -16.18 8.22
N LEU A 17 -4.83 -15.30 7.39
CA LEU A 17 -3.51 -15.49 6.77
C LEU A 17 -2.39 -14.77 7.53
N LEU A 18 -2.70 -13.67 8.20
CA LEU A 18 -1.69 -12.92 8.95
C LEU A 18 -1.31 -13.66 10.24
N SER A 19 -0.03 -13.53 10.61
CA SER A 19 0.45 -13.96 11.93
C SER A 19 -0.24 -13.15 13.04
N GLU A 20 -0.33 -13.71 14.23
CA GLU A 20 -0.86 -13.04 15.43
C GLU A 20 -0.15 -11.72 15.73
N PHE A 21 1.14 -11.62 15.38
CA PHE A 21 1.94 -10.41 15.58
C PHE A 21 1.88 -9.41 14.42
N ALA A 22 1.18 -9.72 13.33
CA ALA A 22 1.08 -8.82 12.18
C ALA A 22 -0.04 -7.79 12.37
N PHE A 23 0.10 -6.64 11.68
CA PHE A 23 -0.89 -5.56 11.75
C PHE A 23 -1.93 -5.71 10.62
N PRO A 24 -3.20 -6.03 10.91
CA PRO A 24 -4.23 -6.19 9.88
C PRO A 24 -4.73 -4.83 9.37
N SER A 25 -5.07 -4.74 8.08
CA SER A 25 -5.58 -3.51 7.46
C SER A 25 -6.89 -3.03 8.08
N SER A 26 -7.70 -3.96 8.60
CA SER A 26 -8.98 -3.64 9.28
C SER A 26 -8.80 -2.84 10.56
N SER A 27 -7.62 -2.91 11.19
CA SER A 27 -7.31 -2.22 12.45
C SER A 27 -6.60 -0.88 12.23
N SER A 28 -6.56 -0.38 10.99
CA SER A 28 -6.02 0.94 10.69
C SER A 28 -6.77 2.04 11.45
N ALA A 29 -6.03 3.03 11.98
CA ALA A 29 -6.62 4.22 12.58
C ALA A 29 -7.33 5.15 11.57
N GLY A 30 -7.29 4.80 10.28
CA GLY A 30 -7.92 5.57 9.20
C GLY A 30 -6.99 6.65 8.65
N ARG A 31 -7.59 7.75 8.20
CA ARG A 31 -6.87 8.86 7.53
C ARG A 31 -7.20 10.18 8.22
N GLU A 32 -6.22 11.07 8.25
CA GLU A 32 -6.39 12.44 8.78
C GLU A 32 -7.52 13.18 8.08
N HIS A 33 -7.59 13.07 6.75
CA HIS A 33 -8.70 13.61 5.97
C HIS A 33 -9.71 12.50 5.63
N PRO A 34 -11.00 12.67 5.97
CA PRO A 34 -12.04 11.70 5.66
C PRO A 34 -12.06 11.37 4.17
N CYS A 35 -12.05 10.08 3.86
CA CYS A 35 -12.06 9.58 2.50
C CYS A 35 -12.89 8.30 2.46
N PRO A 36 -13.82 8.14 1.51
CA PRO A 36 -14.61 6.92 1.41
C PRO A 36 -13.69 5.71 1.18
N PRO A 37 -14.05 4.53 1.73
CA PRO A 37 -13.34 3.29 1.47
C PRO A 37 -13.44 2.92 -0.02
N CYS A 38 -12.36 2.36 -0.57
CA CYS A 38 -12.37 1.86 -1.94
C CYS A 38 -13.03 0.47 -1.97
N PRO A 39 -13.98 0.16 -2.87
CA PRO A 39 -14.62 -1.16 -2.90
C PRO A 39 -13.66 -2.30 -3.27
N ASN A 40 -12.51 -1.98 -3.87
CA ASN A 40 -11.62 -2.98 -4.48
C ASN A 40 -10.26 -3.12 -3.79
N ARG A 41 -9.91 -2.22 -2.87
CA ARG A 41 -8.56 -2.15 -2.28
C ARG A 41 -8.61 -1.88 -0.79
N THR A 42 -7.77 -2.57 -0.02
CA THR A 42 -7.51 -2.23 1.39
C THR A 42 -6.78 -0.90 1.51
N ASP A 43 -6.78 -0.31 2.71
CA ASP A 43 -6.17 0.99 2.90
C ASP A 43 -4.65 0.98 2.66
N PHE A 44 -3.95 -0.10 3.02
CA PHE A 44 -2.53 -0.27 2.72
C PHE A 44 -2.24 -0.53 1.24
N GLN A 45 -3.13 -1.25 0.52
CA GLN A 45 -3.01 -1.37 -0.93
C GLN A 45 -3.14 -0.01 -1.63
N ARG A 46 -4.08 0.83 -1.17
CA ARG A 46 -4.24 2.21 -1.67
C ARG A 46 -3.01 3.06 -1.39
N ASP A 47 -2.43 2.93 -0.19
CA ASP A 47 -1.25 3.70 0.20
C ASP A 47 -0.03 3.31 -0.62
N ARG A 48 0.17 2.01 -0.84
CA ARG A 48 1.19 1.50 -1.77
C ARG A 48 1.05 2.13 -3.15
N ASP A 49 -0.15 2.13 -3.72
CA ASP A 49 -0.38 2.72 -5.05
C ASP A 49 -0.06 4.22 -5.06
N ARG A 50 -0.45 4.97 -4.03
CA ARG A 50 -0.15 6.42 -3.92
C ARG A 50 1.36 6.67 -3.84
N ILE A 51 2.09 5.87 -3.06
CA ILE A 51 3.55 5.99 -2.92
C ILE A 51 4.22 5.72 -4.27
N ILE A 52 3.89 4.60 -4.93
CA ILE A 52 4.47 4.18 -6.20
C ILE A 52 4.29 5.24 -7.29
N HIS A 53 3.12 5.89 -7.35
CA HIS A 53 2.82 6.89 -8.38
C HIS A 53 3.26 8.32 -8.01
N SER A 54 3.79 8.53 -6.80
CA SER A 54 4.20 9.86 -6.35
C SER A 54 5.37 10.43 -7.17
N LYS A 55 5.44 11.76 -7.30
CA LYS A 55 6.57 12.45 -7.95
C LYS A 55 7.87 12.21 -7.19
N SER A 56 7.81 12.15 -5.85
CA SER A 56 8.96 11.93 -4.99
C SER A 56 9.56 10.53 -5.20
N PHE A 57 8.72 9.49 -5.26
CA PHE A 57 9.18 8.12 -5.52
C PHE A 57 9.82 8.01 -6.90
N ARG A 58 9.20 8.58 -7.95
CA ARG A 58 9.80 8.62 -9.30
C ARG A 58 11.17 9.31 -9.37
N ARG A 59 11.40 10.34 -8.56
CA ARG A 59 12.70 11.03 -8.49
C ARG A 59 13.80 10.12 -7.91
N LEU A 60 13.46 9.11 -7.11
CA LEU A 60 14.44 8.17 -6.56
C LEU A 60 15.17 7.41 -7.66
N MET A 61 14.55 7.18 -8.82
CA MET A 61 15.21 6.55 -9.97
C MET A 61 16.48 7.31 -10.42
N ARG A 62 16.52 8.64 -10.20
CA ARG A 62 17.67 9.49 -10.54
C ARG A 62 18.48 9.90 -9.32
N LYS A 63 18.25 9.25 -8.17
CA LYS A 63 19.07 9.43 -6.96
C LYS A 63 19.84 8.15 -6.74
N THR A 64 21.07 8.30 -6.29
CA THR A 64 21.90 7.16 -5.93
C THR A 64 21.90 6.98 -4.42
N GLN A 65 22.10 5.74 -3.99
CA GLN A 65 22.27 5.41 -2.58
C GLN A 65 23.77 5.18 -2.32
N VAL A 66 24.34 5.98 -1.41
CA VAL A 66 25.75 5.90 -0.95
C VAL A 66 26.79 6.21 -2.03
N PHE A 67 26.79 5.50 -3.15
CA PHE A 67 27.72 5.67 -4.26
C PHE A 67 27.14 6.59 -5.31
N LEU A 68 27.97 7.31 -6.07
CA LEU A 68 27.51 8.00 -7.27
C LEU A 68 27.24 6.96 -8.35
N SER A 69 26.27 7.23 -9.22
CA SER A 69 26.06 6.38 -10.41
C SER A 69 27.38 6.39 -11.18
N PRO A 70 27.98 5.22 -11.49
CA PRO A 70 29.05 5.20 -12.46
C PRO A 70 28.52 5.84 -13.75
N LEU A 71 29.34 6.70 -14.35
CA LEU A 71 29.12 7.14 -15.73
C LEU A 71 29.27 5.88 -16.59
N ASP A 72 28.15 5.39 -17.12
CA ASP A 72 28.01 4.15 -17.90
C ASP A 72 28.33 2.84 -17.17
N GLU A 73 27.29 2.09 -16.79
CA GLU A 73 27.19 0.67 -17.15
C GLU A 73 25.71 0.37 -17.51
N HIS A 74 25.54 -0.36 -18.61
CA HIS A 74 24.33 -0.60 -19.44
C HIS A 74 22.99 -0.88 -18.75
#